data_AF-A0A699S6X2-F1
#
_entry.id   AF-A0A699S6X2-F1
#
_cell.length_a   1.000
_cell.length_b   1.000
_cell.length_c   1.000
_cell.angle_alpha   90.00
_cell.angle_beta   90.00
_cell.angle_gamma   90.00
#
_symmetry.space_group_name_H-M   'P 1'
#
loop_
_entity.id
_entity.type
_entity.pdbx_description
1 polymer ?
#
loop_
_entity_poly.entity_id
_entity_poly.type
_entity_poly.pdbx_seq_one_letter_code
_entity_poly.pdbx_strand_id
1 'polypeptide(L)'
;MLAVVYAFKKFRSYPIMKKSIVYTDHSALKYLFDKKDTKARFLHWILLLQKFDFKVIDTRGAENYAADHLSRLENPYKNVFDPKEINKTFPLESLNKVAHKDPSTSWFADLANYHARNFIIKGMTSQQKQKFFKDARHYF
;
A
#
# COMPACT_ATOMS: atom_id res chain seq x y z
N MET A 1 10.42 -3.10 -0.13
CA MET A 1 9.01 -2.75 0.18
C MET A 1 8.08 -2.76 -1.04
N LEU A 2 8.40 -2.05 -2.13
CA LEU A 2 7.54 -2.00 -3.33
C LEU A 2 7.21 -3.39 -3.91
N ALA A 3 8.18 -4.30 -3.96
CA ALA A 3 7.99 -5.67 -4.45
C ALA A 3 6.92 -6.44 -3.65
N VAL A 4 6.88 -6.26 -2.33
CA VAL A 4 5.87 -6.88 -1.45
C VAL A 4 4.48 -6.32 -1.75
N VAL A 5 4.36 -4.99 -1.82
CA VAL A 5 3.09 -4.32 -2.17
C VAL A 5 2.60 -4.78 -3.55
N TYR A 6 3.51 -4.90 -4.52
CA TYR A 6 3.19 -5.40 -5.85
C TYR A 6 2.68 -6.84 -5.83
N ALA A 7 3.36 -7.74 -5.11
CA ALA A 7 2.94 -9.13 -4.97
C ALA A 7 1.52 -9.24 -4.37
N PHE A 8 1.23 -8.53 -3.27
CA PHE A 8 -0.12 -8.55 -2.67
C PHE A 8 -1.19 -7.94 -3.58
N LYS A 9 -0.86 -6.95 -4.41
CA LYS A 9 -1.79 -6.42 -5.42
C LYS A 9 -2.03 -7.42 -6.54
N LYS A 10 -0.96 -8.02 -7.09
CA LYS A 10 -1.02 -8.94 -8.23
C LYS A 10 -1.72 -10.25 -7.86
N PHE A 11 -1.40 -10.78 -6.68
CA PHE A 11 -1.92 -12.05 -6.20
C PHE A 11 -3.08 -11.88 -5.22
N ARG A 12 -3.81 -10.75 -5.26
CA ARG A 12 -4.84 -10.39 -4.26
C ARG A 12 -5.86 -11.48 -3.95
N SER A 13 -6.22 -12.32 -4.92
CA SER A 13 -7.18 -13.42 -4.73
C SER A 13 -6.66 -14.55 -3.83
N TYR A 14 -5.35 -14.71 -3.70
CA TYR A 14 -4.75 -15.83 -2.96
C TYR A 14 -4.62 -15.60 -1.44
N PRO A 15 -4.09 -14.45 -0.95
CA PRO A 15 -3.86 -14.22 0.48
C PRO A 15 -5.06 -13.62 1.22
N ILE A 16 -6.16 -13.27 0.55
CA ILE A 16 -7.27 -12.53 1.18
C ILE A 16 -8.03 -13.33 2.26
N MET A 17 -7.99 -14.67 2.21
CA MET A 17 -8.64 -15.55 3.20
C MET A 17 -7.68 -16.50 3.90
N LYS A 18 -6.36 -16.34 3.70
CA LYS A 18 -5.35 -17.26 4.24
C LYS A 18 -4.21 -16.49 4.89
N LYS A 19 -3.77 -16.96 6.05
CA LYS A 19 -2.53 -16.52 6.68
C LYS A 19 -1.36 -16.79 5.74
N SER A 20 -0.70 -15.73 5.33
CA SER A 20 0.47 -15.81 4.44
C SER A 20 1.74 -15.45 5.19
N ILE A 21 2.89 -15.96 4.72
CA ILE A 21 4.20 -15.66 5.30
C ILE A 21 5.01 -14.97 4.22
N VAL A 22 5.56 -13.81 4.55
CA VAL A 22 6.42 -13.02 3.68
C VAL A 22 7.83 -13.14 4.19
N TYR A 23 8.67 -13.86 3.45
CA TYR A 23 10.11 -13.89 3.65
C TYR A 23 10.75 -12.69 2.95
N THR A 24 11.58 -11.95 3.66
CA THR A 24 12.28 -10.78 3.11
C THR A 24 13.64 -10.64 3.76
N ASP A 25 14.61 -10.19 2.98
CA ASP A 25 15.94 -9.77 3.44
C ASP A 25 15.99 -8.31 3.93
N HIS A 26 14.81 -7.71 4.11
CA HIS A 26 14.69 -6.32 4.52
C HIS A 26 14.00 -6.20 5.88
N SER A 27 14.80 -6.29 6.93
CA SER A 27 14.38 -6.23 8.34
C SER A 27 13.48 -5.03 8.70
N ALA A 28 13.59 -3.90 7.99
CA ALA A 28 12.72 -2.74 8.20
C ALA A 28 11.23 -3.03 7.94
N LEU A 29 10.89 -4.03 7.11
CA LEU A 29 9.51 -4.45 6.88
C LEU A 29 8.88 -5.12 8.10
N LYS A 30 9.68 -5.69 9.01
CA LYS A 30 9.19 -6.30 10.24
C LYS A 30 8.51 -5.27 11.14
N TYR A 31 9.05 -4.05 11.19
CA TYR A 31 8.57 -2.94 12.01
C TYR A 31 7.63 -2.01 11.24
N LEU A 32 7.09 -2.46 10.10
CA LEU A 32 6.31 -1.62 9.23
C LEU A 32 5.04 -1.08 9.90
N PHE A 33 4.37 -1.92 10.68
CA PHE A 33 3.13 -1.57 11.38
C PHE A 33 3.36 -0.85 12.71
N ASP A 34 4.58 -0.91 13.26
CA ASP A 34 4.91 -0.31 14.56
C ASP A 34 5.29 1.17 14.43
N LYS A 35 5.51 1.66 13.22
CA LYS A 35 6.00 3.01 12.97
C LYS A 35 4.84 4.03 12.97
N LYS A 36 4.83 4.89 13.99
CA LYS A 36 3.79 5.93 14.20
C LYS A 36 3.90 7.10 13.20
N ASP A 37 5.13 7.52 12.88
CA ASP A 37 5.37 8.63 11.95
C ASP A 37 5.83 8.12 10.60
N THR A 38 4.88 7.95 9.69
CA THR A 38 5.18 7.42 8.37
C THR A 38 4.75 8.38 7.27
N LYS A 39 5.69 8.70 6.37
CA LYS A 39 5.42 9.53 5.19
C LYS A 39 4.16 9.02 4.47
N ALA A 40 3.34 9.91 3.93
CA ALA A 40 2.05 9.59 3.32
C ALA A 40 2.07 8.37 2.37
N ARG A 41 3.16 8.19 1.62
CA ARG A 41 3.36 7.06 0.71
C ARG A 41 3.42 5.70 1.44
N PHE A 42 4.11 5.63 2.57
CA PHE A 42 4.18 4.41 3.37
C PHE A 42 2.86 4.14 4.08
N LEU A 43 2.16 5.17 4.56
CA LEU A 43 0.83 5.04 5.16
C LEU A 43 -0.15 4.35 4.19
N HIS A 44 -0.09 4.73 2.91
CA HIS A 44 -0.89 4.11 1.86
C HIS A 44 -0.55 2.62 1.66
N TRP A 45 0.74 2.26 1.70
CA TRP A 45 1.17 0.87 1.61
C TRP A 45 0.74 0.06 2.83
N ILE A 46 0.85 0.63 4.03
CA ILE A 46 0.38 0.02 5.29
C ILE A 46 -1.12 -0.29 5.18
N LEU A 47 -1.94 0.66 4.78
CA LEU A 47 -3.39 0.47 4.59
C LEU A 47 -3.72 -0.61 3.56
N LEU A 48 -2.95 -0.69 2.47
CA LEU A 48 -3.13 -1.73 1.45
C LEU A 48 -2.82 -3.11 2.03
N LEU A 49 -1.73 -3.21 2.78
CA LEU A 49 -1.24 -4.44 3.37
C LEU A 49 -2.10 -4.91 4.55
N GLN A 50 -2.70 -3.98 5.31
CA GLN A 50 -3.58 -4.27 6.44
C GLN A 50 -4.83 -5.09 6.07
N LYS A 51 -5.18 -5.16 4.79
CA LYS A 51 -6.27 -6.02 4.29
C LYS A 51 -5.92 -7.51 4.28
N PHE A 52 -4.65 -7.85 4.40
CA PHE A 52 -4.15 -9.21 4.33
C PHE A 52 -3.62 -9.65 5.69
N ASP A 53 -3.90 -10.88 6.06
CA ASP A 53 -3.31 -11.50 7.25
C ASP A 53 -1.98 -12.14 6.85
N PHE A 54 -0.87 -11.52 7.24
CA PHE A 54 0.45 -12.04 6.94
C PHE A 54 1.48 -11.77 8.04
N LYS A 55 2.45 -12.67 8.13
CA LYS A 55 3.62 -12.53 9.01
C LYS A 55 4.87 -12.24 8.19
N VAL A 56 5.65 -11.24 8.59
CA VAL A 56 6.95 -10.94 8.00
C VAL A 56 8.04 -11.72 8.76
N ILE A 57 8.86 -12.45 8.02
CA ILE A 57 10.05 -13.14 8.53
C ILE A 57 11.27 -12.56 7.81
N ASP A 58 12.21 -12.05 8.60
CA ASP A 58 13.50 -11.59 8.11
C ASP A 58 14.38 -12.81 7.81
N THR A 59 14.82 -12.95 6.56
CA THR A 59 15.70 -14.03 6.10
C THR A 59 17.03 -13.46 5.64
N ARG A 60 18.10 -14.25 5.71
CA ARG A 60 19.38 -13.79 5.18
C ARG A 60 19.27 -13.60 3.67
N GLY A 61 19.88 -12.54 3.13
CA GLY A 61 19.87 -12.30 1.67
C GLY A 61 20.36 -13.49 0.85
N ALA A 62 21.30 -14.28 1.39
CA ALA A 62 21.79 -15.52 0.77
C ALA A 62 20.70 -16.62 0.61
N GLU A 63 19.71 -16.65 1.50
CA GLU A 63 18.58 -17.58 1.43
C GLU A 63 17.48 -17.04 0.50
N ASN A 64 17.45 -15.73 0.27
CA ASN A 64 16.50 -15.06 -0.63
C ASN A 64 16.98 -15.01 -2.10
N TYR A 65 17.83 -15.98 -2.51
CA TYR A 65 18.49 -15.97 -3.82
C TYR A 65 17.50 -15.91 -4.99
N ALA A 66 16.38 -16.65 -4.93
CA ALA A 66 15.39 -16.67 -6.01
C ALA A 66 14.81 -15.27 -6.27
N ALA A 67 14.45 -14.54 -5.22
CA ALA A 67 13.93 -13.18 -5.35
C ALA A 67 15.02 -12.19 -5.79
N ASP A 68 16.24 -12.33 -5.27
CA ASP A 68 17.39 -11.50 -5.67
C ASP A 68 17.70 -11.69 -7.17
N HIS A 69 17.78 -12.93 -7.65
CA HIS A 69 17.99 -13.23 -9.06
C HIS A 69 16.86 -12.69 -9.95
N LEU A 70 15.60 -12.90 -9.56
CA LEU A 70 14.45 -12.35 -10.30
C LEU A 70 14.45 -10.82 -10.33
N SER A 71 14.90 -10.17 -9.26
CA SER A 71 14.98 -8.71 -9.19
C SER A 71 16.10 -8.13 -10.07
N ARG A 72 17.16 -8.91 -10.31
CA ARG A 72 18.30 -8.56 -11.15
C ARG A 72 18.12 -8.95 -12.61
N LEU A 73 17.12 -9.77 -12.91
CA LEU A 73 16.84 -10.19 -14.28
C LEU A 73 16.52 -8.97 -15.15
N GLU A 74 17.24 -8.84 -16.26
CA GLU A 74 17.00 -7.76 -17.19
C GLU A 74 15.66 -7.99 -17.90
N ASN A 75 14.77 -7.01 -17.83
CA ASN A 75 13.51 -7.06 -18.55
C ASN A 75 13.75 -6.55 -19.98
N PRO A 76 13.73 -7.38 -21.03
CA PRO A 76 13.90 -6.92 -22.41
C PRO A 76 12.81 -5.94 -22.85
N TYR A 77 11.68 -5.91 -22.14
CA TYR A 77 10.56 -5.00 -22.34
C TYR A 77 10.58 -3.78 -21.40
N LYS A 78 11.69 -3.49 -20.71
CA LYS A 78 11.78 -2.32 -19.79
C LYS A 78 11.44 -0.99 -20.46
N ASN A 79 11.61 -0.91 -21.78
CA ASN A 79 11.31 0.25 -22.61
C ASN A 79 9.92 0.19 -23.29
N VAL A 80 9.25 -0.98 -23.25
CA VAL A 80 7.89 -1.19 -23.76
C VAL A 80 6.86 -1.08 -22.64
N PHE A 81 7.26 -1.38 -21.40
CA PHE A 81 6.56 -0.93 -20.21
C PHE A 81 6.55 0.58 -20.21
N ASP A 82 5.43 1.14 -20.65
CA ASP A 82 5.15 2.56 -20.54
C ASP A 82 5.46 2.95 -19.09
N PRO A 83 6.35 3.93 -18.81
CA PRO A 83 6.63 4.42 -17.45
C PRO A 83 5.36 4.87 -16.71
N LYS A 84 4.24 4.98 -17.44
CA LYS A 84 2.88 5.17 -16.94
C LYS A 84 2.30 3.97 -16.16
N GLU A 85 2.68 2.72 -16.44
CA GLU A 85 2.14 1.54 -15.72
C GLU A 85 2.73 1.38 -14.31
N ILE A 86 4.00 1.76 -14.16
CA ILE A 86 4.63 1.98 -12.85
C ILE A 86 4.93 3.47 -12.75
N ASN A 87 3.91 4.30 -12.97
CA ASN A 87 4.03 5.67 -12.55
C ASN A 87 4.28 5.65 -11.03
N LYS A 88 5.44 6.19 -10.61
CA LYS A 88 5.67 6.50 -9.17
C LYS A 88 4.52 7.33 -8.63
N THR A 89 3.90 8.09 -9.53
CA THR A 89 2.61 8.74 -9.43
C THR A 89 1.49 7.72 -9.44
N PHE A 90 1.05 7.17 -8.30
CA PHE A 90 -0.29 6.54 -8.25
C PHE A 90 -1.28 7.41 -9.05
N PRO A 91 -2.35 6.88 -9.69
CA PRO A 91 -3.35 7.73 -10.35
C PRO A 91 -3.86 8.89 -9.47
N LEU A 92 -3.66 8.77 -8.15
CA LEU A 92 -3.90 9.76 -7.10
C LEU A 92 -2.80 10.80 -6.81
N GLU A 93 -1.54 10.58 -7.21
CA GLU A 93 -0.42 11.52 -6.97
C GLU A 93 -0.51 12.76 -7.88
N SER A 94 -1.23 12.70 -9.02
CA SER A 94 -1.78 13.91 -9.65
C SER A 94 -2.98 14.36 -8.81
N LEU A 95 -2.66 15.08 -7.75
CA LEU A 95 -3.58 15.54 -6.70
C LEU A 95 -4.49 16.68 -7.20
N ASN A 96 -5.07 16.51 -8.38
CA ASN A 96 -6.22 17.27 -8.83
C ASN A 96 -7.45 16.50 -8.36
N LYS A 97 -7.83 16.70 -7.09
CA LYS A 97 -9.14 16.39 -6.52
C LYS A 97 -9.75 15.07 -7.04
N VAL A 98 -9.38 13.95 -6.42
CA VAL A 98 -10.03 12.66 -6.70
C VAL A 98 -11.53 12.83 -6.53
N ALA A 99 -12.26 12.66 -7.62
CA ALA A 99 -13.70 12.75 -7.59
C ALA A 99 -14.22 11.62 -6.71
N HIS A 100 -15.14 11.96 -5.81
CA HIS A 100 -15.78 11.06 -4.83
C HIS A 100 -16.50 9.84 -5.41
N LYS A 101 -16.46 9.66 -6.74
CA LYS A 101 -17.28 8.73 -7.51
C LYS A 101 -16.48 7.79 -8.42
N ASP A 102 -15.14 7.83 -8.38
CA ASP A 102 -14.36 6.89 -9.17
C ASP A 102 -14.32 5.51 -8.49
N PRO A 103 -14.84 4.44 -9.12
CA PRO A 103 -14.83 3.08 -8.56
C PRO A 103 -13.41 2.48 -8.44
N SER A 104 -12.41 3.13 -9.02
CA SER A 104 -10.99 2.82 -8.86
C SER A 104 -10.38 3.38 -7.57
N THR A 105 -11.07 4.29 -6.89
CA THR A 105 -10.60 4.89 -5.63
C THR A 105 -10.66 3.86 -4.52
N SER A 106 -9.51 3.60 -3.90
CA SER A 106 -9.44 2.67 -2.76
C SER A 106 -10.32 3.18 -1.60
N TRP A 107 -11.07 2.30 -0.95
CA TRP A 107 -12.02 2.66 0.12
C TRP A 107 -11.41 3.46 1.29
N PHE A 108 -10.08 3.40 1.46
CA PHE A 108 -9.33 4.09 2.50
C PHE A 108 -8.66 5.40 2.03
N ALA A 109 -8.85 5.81 0.78
CA ALA A 109 -8.17 6.96 0.20
C ALA A 109 -8.41 8.24 1.01
N ASP A 110 -9.64 8.44 1.49
CA ASP A 110 -10.04 9.61 2.25
C ASP A 110 -9.38 9.65 3.64
N LEU A 111 -9.26 8.49 4.30
CA LEU A 111 -8.56 8.36 5.58
C LEU A 111 -7.06 8.65 5.43
N ALA A 112 -6.44 8.14 4.36
CA ALA A 112 -5.04 8.41 4.07
C ALA A 112 -4.77 9.89 3.77
N ASN A 113 -5.67 10.54 3.01
CA ASN A 113 -5.57 11.97 2.70
C ASN A 113 -5.73 12.84 3.96
N TYR A 114 -6.59 12.44 4.90
CA TYR A 114 -6.74 13.10 6.18
C TYR A 114 -5.46 13.00 7.03
N HIS A 115 -4.90 11.81 7.22
CA HIS A 115 -3.66 11.66 7.99
C HIS A 115 -2.44 12.29 7.33
N ALA A 116 -2.38 12.31 5.99
CA ALA A 116 -1.25 12.87 5.26
C ALA A 116 -1.24 14.40 5.20
N ARG A 117 -2.41 15.04 5.09
CA ARG A 117 -2.54 16.49 4.78
C ARG A 117 -3.66 17.20 5.56
N ASN A 118 -4.26 16.56 6.56
CA ASN A 118 -5.47 17.03 7.25
C ASN A 118 -6.63 17.36 6.30
N PHE A 119 -6.68 16.68 5.14
CA PHE A 119 -7.72 16.93 4.15
C PHE A 119 -9.03 16.26 4.58
N ILE A 120 -10.10 17.05 4.71
CA ILE A 120 -11.44 16.57 5.05
C ILE A 120 -12.37 16.86 3.88
N ILE A 121 -13.20 15.86 3.55
CA ILE A 121 -14.24 15.96 2.55
C ILE A 121 -15.26 17.01 2.96
N LYS A 122 -15.50 17.98 2.08
CA LYS A 122 -16.57 18.96 2.25
C LYS A 122 -17.91 18.34 1.85
N GLY A 123 -18.97 18.60 2.62
CA GLY A 123 -20.34 18.14 2.33
C GLY A 123 -20.76 16.82 2.99
N MET A 124 -19.98 16.26 3.92
CA MET A 124 -20.41 15.12 4.74
C MET A 124 -21.54 15.50 5.70
N THR A 125 -22.50 14.58 5.89
CA THR A 125 -23.46 14.69 6.98
C THR A 125 -22.78 14.48 8.34
N SER A 126 -23.40 14.96 9.43
CA SER A 126 -22.85 14.79 10.78
C SER A 126 -22.59 13.32 11.15
N GLN A 127 -23.47 12.41 10.72
CA GLN A 127 -23.33 10.97 10.93
C GLN A 127 -22.12 10.39 10.16
N GLN A 128 -21.98 10.76 8.88
CA GLN A 128 -20.84 10.33 8.06
C GLN A 128 -19.52 10.84 8.64
N LYS A 129 -19.51 12.08 9.13
CA LYS A 129 -18.33 12.71 9.74
C LYS A 129 -17.93 11.98 11.03
N GLN A 130 -18.89 11.63 11.89
CA GLN A 130 -18.62 10.83 13.09
C GLN A 130 -18.06 9.44 12.75
N LYS A 131 -18.65 8.76 11.75
CA LYS A 131 -18.16 7.46 11.27
C LYS A 131 -16.73 7.57 10.75
N PHE A 132 -16.45 8.58 9.92
CA PHE A 132 -15.13 8.84 9.36
C PHE A 132 -14.06 8.99 10.45
N PHE A 133 -14.31 9.80 11.48
CA PHE A 133 -13.36 9.96 12.58
C PHE A 133 -13.22 8.70 13.46
N LYS A 134 -14.27 7.91 13.59
CA LYS A 134 -14.19 6.61 14.27
C LYS A 134 -13.29 5.66 13.50
N ASP A 135 -13.49 5.56 12.18
CA ASP A 135 -12.68 4.71 11.31
C ASP A 135 -11.22 5.21 11.26
N ALA A 136 -11.01 6.53 11.17
CA ALA A 136 -9.67 7.13 11.18
C ALA A 136 -8.86 6.84 12.43
N ARG A 137 -9.50 6.63 13.59
CA ARG A 137 -8.87 6.22 14.86
C ARG A 137 -8.79 4.71 15.04
N HIS A 138 -9.58 3.95 14.30
CA HIS A 138 -9.55 2.49 14.39
C HIS A 138 -8.39 1.92 13.57
N TYR A 139 -8.13 2.53 12.41
CA TYR A 139 -7.06 2.11 11.52
C TYR A 139 -5.69 2.77 11.82
N PHE A 140 -5.66 3.84 12.63
CA PHE A 140 -4.46 4.60 13.02
C PHE A 140 -4.54 5.03 14.48
#